data_AF-A0A2W4WRX6-F1
#
_entry.id   AF-A0A2W4WRX6-F1
#
_cell.length_a   1.000
_cell.length_b   1.000
_cell.length_c   1.000
_cell.angle_alpha   90.00
_cell.angle_beta   90.00
_cell.angle_gamma   90.00
#
_symmetry.space_group_name_H-M   'P 1'
#
loop_
_entity.id
_entity.type
_entity.pdbx_description
1 polymer ?
#
loop_
_entity_poly.entity_id
_entity_poly.type
_entity_poly.pdbx_seq_one_letter_code
_entity_poly.pdbx_strand_id
1 'polypeptide(L)' 'MLRIVHNIDLAARIDSLPVGDTPSEWLCHRVSVKGEYEWSDRGGLIHWTHHDPRNVHEAGWINHNNLRYE' A
#
# COMPACT_ATOMS: atom_id res chain seq x y z
N MET A 1 7.59 -2.98 -13.89
CA MET A 1 6.59 -3.48 -12.93
C MET A 1 6.70 -2.64 -11.65
N LEU A 2 5.60 -2.36 -10.96
CA LEU A 2 5.57 -1.61 -9.70
C LEU A 2 5.10 -2.54 -8.58
N ARG A 3 5.75 -2.47 -7.41
CA ARG A 3 5.38 -3.22 -6.21
C ARG A 3 5.12 -2.27 -5.06
N ILE A 4 4.08 -2.56 -4.26
CA ILE A 4 3.76 -1.83 -3.03
C ILE A 4 3.98 -2.80 -1.88
N VAL A 5 4.77 -2.42 -0.88
CA VAL A 5 5.10 -3.25 0.28
C VAL A 5 4.49 -2.64 1.54
N HIS A 6 3.79 -3.49 2.29
CA HIS A 6 3.11 -3.16 3.54
C HIS A 6 3.43 -4.27 4.55
N ASN A 7 4.00 -3.90 5.70
CA ASN A 7 4.39 -4.87 6.72
C ASN A 7 3.21 -5.12 7.67
N ILE A 8 2.67 -6.33 7.66
CA ILE A 8 1.50 -6.69 8.46
C ILE A 8 1.79 -6.81 9.97
N ASP A 9 3.07 -6.89 10.35
CA ASP A 9 3.48 -6.87 11.76
C ASP A 9 3.36 -5.46 12.36
N LEU A 10 3.31 -4.42 11.50
CA LEU A 10 3.26 -3.02 11.90
C LEU A 10 1.89 -2.39 11.64
N ALA A 11 1.18 -2.83 10.60
CA ALA A 11 -0.10 -2.27 10.17
C ALA A 11 -1.06 -3.39 9.75
N ALA A 12 -2.37 -3.19 9.92
CA ALA A 12 -3.35 -4.24 9.61
C ALA A 12 -3.33 -4.64 8.12
N ARG A 13 -3.59 -5.92 7.84
CA ARG A 13 -3.72 -6.43 6.47
C ARG A 13 -5.01 -5.91 5.81
N ILE A 14 -4.95 -5.66 4.50
CA ILE A 14 -6.15 -5.49 3.67
C ILE A 14 -6.61 -6.89 3.21
N ASP A 15 -7.71 -7.38 3.76
CA ASP A 15 -8.14 -8.77 3.56
C ASP A 15 -8.70 -9.07 2.16
N SER A 16 -9.31 -8.09 1.51
CA SER A 16 -10.08 -8.30 0.27
C SER A 16 -9.72 -7.31 -0.84
N LEU A 17 -8.51 -7.44 -1.39
CA LEU A 17 -8.17 -6.85 -2.69
C LEU A 17 -8.34 -7.89 -3.80
N PRO A 18 -9.33 -7.77 -4.70
CA PRO A 18 -9.46 -8.66 -5.82
C PRO A 18 -8.25 -8.57 -6.74
N VAL A 19 -7.86 -9.71 -7.32
CA VAL A 19 -6.74 -9.80 -8.25
C VAL A 19 -7.23 -9.36 -9.64
N GLY A 20 -6.81 -8.17 -10.08
CA GLY A 20 -7.16 -7.59 -11.37
C GLY A 20 -8.45 -6.77 -11.37
N ASP A 21 -8.73 -6.08 -12.47
CA ASP A 21 -10.00 -5.38 -12.75
C ASP A 21 -11.09 -6.41 -13.15
N THR A 22 -11.36 -7.41 -12.31
CA THR A 22 -12.58 -8.22 -12.54
C THR A 22 -13.78 -7.29 -12.32
N PRO A 23 -14.63 -7.05 -13.33
CA PRO A 23 -15.81 -6.21 -13.16
C PRO A 23 -16.84 -7.00 -12.37
N SER A 24 -16.70 -7.04 -11.05
CA SER A 24 -17.85 -7.22 -10.18
C SER A 24 -18.60 -5.89 -10.23
N GLU A 25 -19.80 -5.92 -10.79
CA GLU A 25 -20.67 -4.76 -11.04
C GLU A 25 -20.42 -3.60 -10.06
N TRP A 26 -19.83 -2.52 -10.60
CA TRP A 26 -19.69 -1.17 -10.01
C TRP A 26 -18.76 -0.93 -8.81
N LEU A 27 -17.99 -1.91 -8.30
CA LEU A 27 -17.05 -1.63 -7.22
C LEU A 27 -15.63 -1.31 -7.74
N CYS A 28 -15.29 -0.02 -7.84
CA CYS A 28 -13.93 0.42 -8.11
C CYS A 28 -13.07 0.29 -6.85
N HIS A 29 -12.16 -0.68 -6.81
CA HIS A 29 -11.22 -0.89 -5.71
C HIS A 29 -10.05 0.09 -5.80
N ARG A 30 -10.28 1.35 -5.44
CA ARG A 30 -9.22 2.37 -5.43
C ARG A 30 -8.34 2.19 -4.21
N VAL A 31 -7.05 2.05 -4.45
CA VAL A 31 -6.02 2.09 -3.43
C VAL A 31 -5.18 3.34 -3.65
N SER A 32 -5.12 4.19 -2.63
CA SER A 32 -4.19 5.31 -2.58
C SER A 32 -3.05 4.95 -1.64
N VAL A 33 -1.82 5.30 -2.02
CA VAL A 33 -0.62 4.97 -1.25
C VAL A 33 0.22 6.21 -1.06
N LYS A 34 0.70 6.41 0.17
CA LYS A 34 1.83 7.29 0.48
C LYS A 34 2.97 6.42 1.01
N GLY A 35 4.15 6.61 0.45
CA GLY A 35 5.37 5.92 0.86
C GLY A 35 6.55 6.45 0.06
N GLU A 36 7.72 5.89 0.30
CA GLU A 36 8.91 6.21 -0.46
C GLU A 36 9.01 5.34 -1.71
N TYR A 37 9.43 5.93 -2.83
CA TYR A 37 9.60 5.26 -4.11
C TYR A 37 11.08 5.01 -4.40
N GLU A 38 11.42 3.76 -4.63
CA GLU A 38 12.75 3.32 -5.05
C GLU A 38 12.68 2.66 -6.43
N TRP A 39 13.69 2.92 -7.27
CA TRP A 39 13.80 2.33 -8.60
C TRP A 39 15.00 1.38 -8.72
N SER A 40 14.82 0.26 -9.43
CA SER A 40 15.86 -0.71 -9.78
C SER A 40 15.68 -1.26 -11.20
N ASP A 41 16.62 -2.09 -11.66
CA ASP A 41 16.51 -2.88 -12.90
C ASP A 41 15.32 -3.86 -12.89
N ARG A 42 14.81 -4.21 -11.71
CA ARG A 42 13.61 -5.05 -11.52
C ARG A 42 12.30 -4.26 -11.50
N GLY A 43 12.36 -2.93 -11.63
CA GLY A 43 11.22 -2.02 -11.59
C GLY A 43 11.14 -1.18 -10.31
N GLY A 44 9.96 -0.60 -10.10
CA GLY A 44 9.70 0.34 -9.00
C GLY A 44 9.15 -0.35 -7.75
N LEU A 45 9.51 0.18 -6.59
CA LEU A 45 9.07 -0.25 -5.28
C LEU A 45 8.54 0.95 -4.51
N ILE A 46 7.37 0.82 -3.89
CA ILE A 46 6.89 1.73 -2.85
C ILE A 46 6.92 0.99 -1.52
N HIS A 47 7.68 1.51 -0.56
CA HIS A 47 7.78 1.03 0.82
C HIS A 47 7.53 2.18 1.82
N TRP A 48 7.78 1.96 3.12
CA TRP A 48 7.42 2.93 4.17
C TRP A 48 5.94 3.36 4.13
N THR A 49 5.05 2.40 3.87
CA THR A 49 3.59 2.63 3.83
C THR A 49 2.93 2.48 5.21
N HIS A 50 3.69 2.74 6.27
CA HIS A 50 3.29 2.58 7.66
C HIS A 50 4.00 3.62 8.54
N HIS A 51 3.53 3.75 9.78
CA HIS A 51 4.19 4.52 10.82
C HIS A 51 5.46 3.80 11.28
N ASP A 52 6.60 4.50 11.21
CA ASP A 52 7.84 4.01 11.81
C ASP A 52 7.80 4.19 13.33
N PRO A 53 7.78 3.11 14.14
CA PRO A 53 7.71 3.21 15.61
C PRO A 53 8.91 3.93 16.23
N ARG A 54 10.03 4.03 15.50
CA ARG A 54 11.24 4.72 15.93
C ARG A 54 11.30 6.17 15.47
N ASN A 55 10.35 6.59 14.62
CA ASN A 55 10.23 7.93 14.07
C ASN A 55 11.55 8.44 13.43
N VAL A 56 12.30 7.54 12.79
CA VAL A 56 13.54 7.84 12.06
C VAL A 56 13.27 8.09 10.58
N HIS A 57 12.13 7.67 10.06
CA HIS A 57 11.72 7.84 8.67
C HIS A 57 10.35 8.53 8.56
N GLU A 58 10.10 9.24 7.45
CA GLU A 58 8.77 9.77 7.17
C GLU A 58 7.75 8.62 7.06
N ALA A 59 6.64 8.75 7.79
CA ALA A 59 5.56 7.78 7.77
C ALA A 59 4.71 7.87 6.49
N GLY A 60 4.27 6.71 6.03
CA GLY A 60 3.33 6.54 4.93
C GLY A 60 2.07 5.80 5.36
N TRP A 61 1.25 5.46 4.38
CA TRP A 61 -0.04 4.80 4.60
C TRP A 61 -0.57 4.17 3.32
N ILE A 62 -1.51 3.23 3.49
CA ILE A 62 -2.39 2.75 2.44
C ILE A 62 -3.82 3.16 2.78
N ASN A 63 -4.58 3.65 1.81
CA ASN A 63 -6.00 3.94 1.94
C ASN A 63 -6.77 3.11 0.93
N HIS A 64 -7.72 2.31 1.42
CA HIS A 64 -8.66 1.55 0.61
C HIS A 64 -10.07 1.77 1.16
N ASN A 65 -10.98 2.25 0.31
CA ASN A 65 -12.38 2.52 0.67
C ASN A 65 -12.54 3.40 1.94
N ASN A 66 -11.72 4.46 2.04
CA ASN A 66 -11.66 5.40 3.18
C ASN A 66 -11.15 4.80 4.49
N LEU A 67 -10.68 3.54 4.49
CA LEU A 67 -9.97 2.95 5.63
C LEU A 67 -8.47 3.12 5.42
N ARG A 68 -7.82 3.76 6.40
CA ARG A 68 -6.38 4.00 6.41
C ARG A 68 -5.66 2.91 7.20
N TYR A 69 -4.58 2.41 6.63
CA TYR A 69 -3.67 1.42 7.19
C TYR A 69 -2.30 2.08 7.30
N GLU A 70 -1.73 2.09 8.49
CA GLU A 70 -0.40 2.62 8.80
C GLU A 70 0.19 1.93 10.02
#